data_AF-A0A6H1ZW89-F1
#
_entry.id   AF-A0A6H1ZW89-F1
#
_cell.length_a   1.000
_cell.length_b   1.000
_cell.length_c   1.000
_cell.angle_alpha   90.00
_cell.angle_beta   90.00
_cell.angle_gamma   90.00
#
_symmetry.space_group_name_H-M   'P 1'
#
loop_
_entity.id
_entity.type
_entity.pdbx_description
1 polymer ?
#
loop_
_entity_poly.entity_id
_entity_poly.type
_entity_poly.pdbx_seq_one_letter_code
_entity_poly.pdbx_strand_id
1 'polypeptide(L)'
;MKEKKKYPIPDEIALFINKAKGAEKLRDIAIKIPFGYKKALRAAGDAEHFSWKFWNSVHNLYPELSRKKLLYDYTSQSIFAED
;
A
#
# COMPACT_ATOMS: atom_id res chain seq x y z
N MET A 1 -26.35 0.54 6.92
CA MET A 1 -24.96 0.18 6.54
C MET A 1 -24.30 -0.40 7.78
N LYS A 2 -23.75 -1.62 7.72
CA LYS A 2 -23.00 -2.18 8.87
C LYS A 2 -21.71 -1.37 9.01
N GLU A 3 -21.43 -0.83 10.20
CA GLU A 3 -20.16 -0.16 10.47
C GLU A 3 -19.02 -1.17 10.31
N LYS A 4 -18.09 -0.90 9.39
CA LYS A 4 -16.91 -1.75 9.21
C LYS A 4 -15.94 -1.47 10.35
N LYS A 5 -15.53 -2.52 11.08
CA LYS A 5 -14.52 -2.41 12.13
C LYS A 5 -13.19 -1.94 11.51
N LYS A 6 -12.69 -0.80 11.98
CA LYS A 6 -11.41 -0.21 11.56
C LYS A 6 -10.30 -0.62 12.53
N TYR A 7 -9.12 -0.92 12.00
CA TYR A 7 -7.92 -1.24 12.78
C TYR A 7 -6.85 -0.19 12.48
N PRO A 8 -6.44 0.62 13.47
CA PRO A 8 -5.49 1.71 13.26
C PRO A 8 -4.11 1.17 12.89
N ILE A 9 -3.39 1.84 11.99
CA ILE A 9 -2.05 1.45 11.57
C ILE A 9 -1.02 2.42 12.15
N PRO A 10 0.06 1.95 12.79
CA PRO A 10 1.18 2.79 13.20
C PRO A 10 1.79 3.58 12.03
N ASP A 11 2.25 4.80 12.29
CA ASP A 11 2.81 5.69 11.26
C ASP A 11 3.98 5.06 10.50
N GLU A 12 4.83 4.30 11.19
CA GLU A 12 5.96 3.60 10.58
C GLU A 12 5.51 2.60 9.51
N ILE A 13 4.39 1.90 9.74
CA ILE A 13 3.81 0.97 8.77
C ILE A 13 3.11 1.77 7.67
N ALA A 14 2.35 2.80 8.01
CA ALA A 14 1.68 3.68 7.04
C ALA A 14 2.66 4.35 6.06
N LEU A 15 3.91 4.58 6.48
CA LEU A 15 4.96 5.11 5.61
C LEU A 15 5.22 4.19 4.40
N PHE A 16 5.10 2.87 4.55
CA PHE A 16 5.33 1.94 3.43
C PHE A 16 4.29 2.12 2.32
N ILE A 17 3.00 2.20 2.65
CA ILE A 17 1.97 2.37 1.63
C ILE A 17 2.04 3.76 0.96
N ASN A 18 2.45 4.79 1.71
CA ASN A 18 2.73 6.10 1.14
C ASN A 18 3.91 6.08 0.16
N LYS A 19 4.99 5.36 0.48
CA LYS A 19 6.12 5.15 -0.43
C LYS A 19 5.71 4.37 -1.68
N ALA A 20 4.87 3.33 -1.53
CA ALA A 20 4.33 2.58 -2.65
C ALA A 20 3.54 3.48 -3.60
N LYS A 21 2.62 4.30 -3.06
CA LYS A 21 1.84 5.27 -3.84
C LYS A 21 2.71 6.33 -4.52
N GLY A 22 3.76 6.79 -3.84
CA GLY A 22 4.75 7.70 -4.43
C GLY A 22 5.45 7.06 -5.63
N ALA A 23 5.89 5.81 -5.50
CA ALA A 23 6.52 5.06 -6.58
C ALA A 23 5.57 4.77 -7.75
N GLU A 24 4.30 4.45 -7.49
CA GLU A 24 3.26 4.32 -8.54
C GLU A 24 3.11 5.62 -9.35
N LYS A 25 3.04 6.78 -8.68
CA LYS A 25 2.97 8.07 -9.36
C LYS A 25 4.23 8.34 -10.20
N LEU A 26 5.41 8.02 -9.67
CA LEU A 26 6.67 8.17 -10.41
C LEU A 26 6.72 7.27 -11.64
N ARG A 27 6.22 6.03 -11.55
CA ARG A 27 6.06 5.13 -12.69
C ARG A 27 5.17 5.78 -13.75
N ASP A 28 4.00 6.28 -13.36
CA ASP A 28 3.01 6.86 -14.27
C ASP A 28 3.51 8.14 -14.96
N ILE A 29 4.40 8.89 -14.30
CA ILE A 29 5.12 10.00 -14.92
C ILE A 29 6.19 9.48 -15.88
N ALA A 30 6.99 8.51 -15.45
CA ALA A 30 8.11 7.99 -16.22
C ALA A 30 7.70 7.31 -17.54
N ILE A 31 6.54 6.64 -17.59
CA ILE A 31 6.02 6.02 -18.82
C ILE A 31 5.70 7.05 -19.91
N LYS A 32 5.44 8.31 -19.55
CA LYS A 32 5.12 9.40 -20.49
C LYS A 32 6.37 10.05 -21.09
N ILE A 33 7.55 9.73 -20.57
CA ILE A 33 8.83 10.31 -20.99
C ILE A 33 9.47 9.41 -22.05
N PRO A 34 9.94 9.96 -23.20
CA PRO A 34 10.72 9.20 -24.18
C PRO A 34 11.92 8.50 -23.52
N PHE A 35 12.09 7.21 -23.81
CA PHE A 35 13.13 6.36 -23.21
C PHE A 35 13.05 6.22 -21.66
N GLY A 36 11.92 6.59 -21.05
CA GLY A 36 11.66 6.49 -19.62
C GLY A 36 11.43 5.06 -19.08
N TYR A 37 11.38 4.05 -19.97
CA TYR A 37 11.04 2.66 -19.64
C TYR A 37 11.83 2.09 -18.44
N LYS A 38 13.15 2.27 -18.40
CA LYS A 38 13.98 1.76 -17.29
C LYS A 38 13.61 2.38 -15.94
N LYS A 39 13.28 3.68 -15.93
CA LYS A 39 12.83 4.39 -14.72
C LYS A 39 11.44 3.92 -14.30
N ALA A 40 10.53 3.76 -15.25
CA ALA A 40 9.20 3.23 -14.99
C ALA A 40 9.25 1.81 -14.41
N LEU A 41 10.10 0.94 -14.95
CA LEU A 41 10.27 -0.43 -14.46
C LEU A 41 10.79 -0.45 -13.02
N ARG A 42 11.80 0.37 -12.70
CA ARG A 42 12.31 0.50 -11.34
C ARG A 42 11.23 0.99 -10.38
N ALA A 43 10.52 2.06 -10.74
CA ALA A 43 9.45 2.62 -9.92
C ALA A 43 8.30 1.61 -9.69
N ALA A 44 7.98 0.78 -10.69
CA ALA A 44 7.02 -0.31 -10.53
C ALA A 44 7.49 -1.36 -9.51
N GLY A 45 8.76 -1.78 -9.58
CA GLY A 45 9.34 -2.71 -8.61
C GLY A 45 9.38 -2.14 -7.19
N ASP A 46 9.72 -0.85 -7.04
CA ASP A 46 9.69 -0.16 -5.74
C ASP A 46 8.28 -0.10 -5.17
N ALA A 47 7.27 0.17 -6.00
CA ALA A 47 5.87 0.20 -5.58
C ALA A 47 5.40 -1.16 -5.04
N GLU A 48 5.71 -2.25 -5.76
CA GLU A 48 5.38 -3.61 -5.36
C GLU A 48 6.09 -3.98 -4.04
N HIS A 49 7.38 -3.69 -3.93
CA HIS A 49 8.18 -3.96 -2.73
C HIS A 49 7.62 -3.27 -1.48
N PHE A 50 7.30 -1.98 -1.58
CA PHE A 50 6.73 -1.24 -0.45
C PHE A 50 5.31 -1.67 -0.11
N SER A 51 4.49 -2.00 -1.11
CA SER A 51 3.15 -2.56 -0.90
C SER A 51 3.23 -3.90 -0.15
N TRP A 52 4.13 -4.80 -0.58
CA TRP A 52 4.36 -6.06 0.10
C TRP A 52 4.82 -5.85 1.55
N LYS A 53 5.79 -4.96 1.79
CA LYS A 53 6.25 -4.63 3.15
C LYS A 53 5.12 -4.12 4.03
N PHE A 54 4.26 -3.26 3.50
CA PHE A 54 3.09 -2.76 4.22
C PHE A 54 2.18 -3.91 4.66
N TRP A 55 1.72 -4.74 3.72
CA TRP A 55 0.78 -5.82 4.02
C TRP A 55 1.38 -6.90 4.92
N ASN A 56 2.66 -7.23 4.73
CA ASN A 56 3.36 -8.15 5.62
C ASN A 56 3.42 -7.60 7.06
N SER A 57 3.70 -6.30 7.23
CA SER A 57 3.71 -5.65 8.55
C SER A 57 2.31 -5.60 9.18
N VAL A 58 1.29 -5.35 8.37
CA VAL A 58 -0.12 -5.39 8.79
C VAL A 58 -0.51 -6.79 9.28
N HIS A 59 -0.13 -7.85 8.56
CA HIS A 59 -0.41 -9.22 8.97
C HIS A 59 0.34 -9.64 10.24
N ASN A 60 1.54 -9.12 10.46
CA ASN A 60 2.26 -9.33 11.72
C ASN A 60 1.57 -8.61 12.89
N LEU A 61 0.99 -7.43 12.64
CA LEU A 61 0.30 -6.63 13.65
C LEU A 61 -1.10 -7.20 13.98
N TYR A 62 -1.79 -7.72 12.96
CA TYR A 62 -3.14 -8.29 13.06
C TYR A 62 -3.22 -9.67 12.39
N PRO A 63 -2.63 -10.72 13.00
CA PRO A 63 -2.60 -12.06 12.43
C PRO A 63 -3.98 -12.66 12.16
N GLU A 64 -4.98 -12.27 12.97
CA GLU A 64 -6.37 -12.69 12.86
C GLU A 64 -7.05 -12.23 11.56
N LEU A 65 -6.45 -11.27 10.86
CA LEU A 65 -6.96 -10.70 9.61
C LEU A 65 -6.31 -11.32 8.36
N SER A 66 -5.36 -12.25 8.50
CA SER A 66 -4.58 -12.86 7.40
C SER A 66 -5.37 -13.49 6.26
N ARG A 67 -6.59 -13.96 6.52
CA ARG A 67 -7.46 -14.60 5.51
C ARG A 67 -8.55 -13.67 4.96
N LYS A 68 -8.55 -12.40 5.37
CA LYS A 68 -9.56 -11.43 4.95
C LYS A 68 -9.01 -10.56 3.84
N LYS A 69 -9.88 -10.15 2.93
CA LYS A 69 -9.55 -9.09 1.99
C LYS A 69 -9.50 -7.78 2.78
N LEU A 70 -8.34 -7.13 2.80
CA LEU A 70 -8.12 -5.90 3.56
C LEU A 70 -8.01 -4.71 2.62
N LEU A 71 -8.61 -3.60 3.03
CA LEU A 71 -8.48 -2.31 2.38
C LEU A 71 -7.91 -1.30 3.36
N TYR A 72 -7.09 -0.39 2.85
CA TYR A 72 -6.50 0.68 3.64
C TYR A 72 -7.26 2.00 3.43
N ASP A 73 -7.74 2.59 4.52
CA ASP A 73 -8.32 3.92 4.57
C ASP A 73 -7.22 4.94 4.89
N TYR A 74 -6.88 5.77 3.89
CA TYR A 74 -5.87 6.82 4.02
C TYR A 74 -6.33 7.96 4.94
N THR A 75 -7.63 8.20 5.06
CA THR A 75 -8.17 9.32 5.85
C THR A 75 -8.03 9.05 7.34
N SER A 76 -8.34 7.83 7.75
CA SER A 76 -8.25 7.41 9.16
C SER A 76 -7.00 6.59 9.48
N GLN A 77 -6.04 6.50 8.55
CA GLN A 77 -4.84 5.63 8.64
C GLN A 77 -5.14 4.25 9.25
N SER A 78 -6.16 3.58 8.71
CA SER A 78 -6.65 2.33 9.29
C SER A 78 -6.98 1.32 8.22
N ILE A 79 -6.84 0.03 8.50
CA ILE A 79 -7.36 -1.01 7.62
C ILE A 79 -8.78 -1.41 8.03
N PHE A 80 -9.53 -1.96 7.10
CA PHE A 80 -10.80 -2.64 7.37
C PHE A 80 -10.93 -3.86 6.46
N ALA A 81 -11.67 -4.86 6.94
CA ALA A 81 -11.99 -6.03 6.13
C ALA A 81 -13.10 -5.68 5.13
N GLU A 82 -12.92 -6.12 3.90
CA GLU A 82 -13.96 -6.17 2.88
C GLU A 82 -14.61 -7.55 2.94
N ASP A 83 -15.93 -7.58 3.15
CA ASP A 83 -16.77 -8.78 3.11
C ASP A 83 -16.98 -9.24 1.65
#